data_AF-A0A7D7R0B1-F1
#
_entry.id   AF-A0A7D7R0B1-F1
#
_cell.length_a   1.000
_cell.length_b   1.000
_cell.length_c   1.000
_cell.angle_alpha   90.00
_cell.angle_beta   90.00
_cell.angle_gamma   90.00
#
_symmetry.space_group_name_H-M   'P 1'
#
loop_
_entity.id
_entity.type
_entity.pdbx_description
1 polymer ?
#
loop_
_entity_poly.entity_id
_entity_poly.type
_entity_poly.pdbx_seq_one_letter_code
_entity_poly.pdbx_strand_id
1 'polypeptide(L)'
;TADNSQILYRADERFAMCSTSKVMAAAAVLKKSESEPNLLNQRVEIKKSDLVNYNPIAEKHVNGTMSLAELSAAALQYSDNVAMNKLIAHVGGPASVTAFARQLGDETFRLDRTEPTLNTAIPGDPRDTTSPRAM
;
A
#
# COMPACT_ATOMS: atom_id res chain seq x y z
N THR A 1 -12.36 2.18 -21.77
CA THR A 1 -12.34 1.88 -23.22
C THR A 1 -11.52 2.93 -23.95
N ALA A 2 -11.26 2.78 -25.26
CA ALA A 2 -10.48 3.78 -26.01
C ALA A 2 -11.14 5.19 -26.04
N ASP A 3 -12.45 5.28 -25.83
CA ASP A 3 -13.25 6.50 -25.81
C ASP A 3 -13.58 7.01 -24.38
N ASN A 4 -12.93 6.46 -23.36
CA ASN A 4 -13.19 6.75 -21.94
C ASN A 4 -14.56 6.30 -21.40
N SER A 5 -15.38 5.59 -22.19
CA SER A 5 -16.57 4.93 -21.64
C SER A 5 -16.21 3.88 -20.57
N GLN A 6 -17.11 3.75 -19.58
CA GLN A 6 -16.95 2.87 -18.42
C GLN A 6 -18.00 1.77 -18.46
N ILE A 7 -17.57 0.52 -18.25
CA ILE A 7 -18.45 -0.63 -18.06
C ILE A 7 -18.42 -0.97 -16.58
N LEU A 8 -19.59 -0.97 -15.93
CA LEU A 8 -19.69 -0.88 -14.48
C LEU A 8 -20.64 -1.95 -13.94
N TYR A 9 -20.19 -2.66 -12.91
CA TYR A 9 -21.02 -3.57 -12.14
C TYR A 9 -20.65 -3.41 -10.67
N ARG A 10 -21.64 -3.02 -9.83
CA ARG A 10 -21.43 -2.71 -8.40
C ARG A 10 -20.30 -1.69 -8.16
N ALA A 11 -20.09 -0.79 -9.11
CA ALA A 11 -18.88 0.03 -9.17
C ALA A 11 -18.77 1.09 -8.05
N ASP A 12 -19.88 1.36 -7.36
CA ASP A 12 -19.95 2.28 -6.23
C ASP A 12 -20.13 1.55 -4.87
N GLU A 13 -20.20 0.22 -4.89
CA GLU A 13 -20.17 -0.59 -3.66
C GLU A 13 -18.74 -0.67 -3.12
N ARG A 14 -18.61 -0.78 -1.80
CA ARG A 14 -17.30 -0.90 -1.14
C ARG A 14 -16.85 -2.35 -1.06
N PHE A 15 -15.58 -2.58 -1.36
CA PHE A 15 -14.91 -3.87 -1.24
C PHE A 15 -13.60 -3.71 -0.48
N ALA A 16 -13.25 -4.71 0.33
CA ALA A 16 -11.95 -4.78 0.99
C ALA A 16 -10.84 -4.85 -0.06
N MET A 17 -9.87 -3.95 0.01
CA MET A 17 -8.79 -3.86 -0.97
C MET A 17 -7.77 -4.99 -0.82
N CYS A 18 -7.54 -5.43 0.41
CA CYS A 18 -6.44 -6.33 0.73
C CYS A 18 -5.13 -5.77 0.13
N SER A 19 -4.38 -6.60 -0.59
CA SER A 19 -3.09 -6.22 -1.16
C SER A 19 -3.15 -5.32 -2.40
N THR A 20 -4.32 -5.03 -3.00
CA THR A 20 -4.38 -4.02 -4.08
C THR A 20 -4.03 -2.62 -3.56
N SER A 21 -4.25 -2.36 -2.27
CA SER A 21 -3.85 -1.13 -1.56
C SER A 21 -2.35 -0.83 -1.61
N LYS A 22 -1.50 -1.85 -1.85
CA LYS A 22 -0.05 -1.70 -1.97
C LYS A 22 0.35 -0.77 -3.13
N VAL A 23 -0.47 -0.69 -4.19
CA VAL A 23 -0.27 0.24 -5.30
C VAL A 23 -0.28 1.69 -4.80
N MET A 24 -1.27 2.07 -4.00
CA MET A 24 -1.40 3.43 -3.47
C MET A 24 -0.25 3.78 -2.50
N ALA A 25 0.17 2.84 -1.66
CA ALA A 25 1.29 3.04 -0.74
C ALA A 25 2.63 3.22 -1.48
N ALA A 26 2.91 2.39 -2.49
CA ALA A 26 4.11 2.55 -3.33
C ALA A 26 4.06 3.85 -4.16
N ALA A 27 2.88 4.21 -4.69
CA ALA A 27 2.69 5.48 -5.39
C ALA A 27 2.93 6.70 -4.49
N ALA A 28 2.52 6.66 -3.22
CA ALA A 28 2.80 7.71 -2.26
C ALA A 28 4.31 7.88 -2.00
N VAL A 29 5.06 6.78 -1.92
CA VAL A 29 6.54 6.81 -1.81
C VAL A 29 7.17 7.39 -3.07
N LEU A 30 6.71 6.97 -4.27
CA LEU A 30 7.16 7.53 -5.54
C LEU A 30 6.90 9.03 -5.61
N LYS A 31 5.71 9.49 -5.23
CA LYS A 31 5.36 10.92 -5.21
C LYS A 31 6.34 11.72 -4.34
N LYS A 32 6.65 11.22 -3.15
CA LYS A 32 7.62 11.86 -2.24
C LYS A 32 9.03 11.90 -2.84
N SER A 33 9.42 10.88 -3.60
CA SER A 33 10.73 10.81 -4.27
C SER A 33 10.93 11.88 -5.35
N GLU A 34 9.85 12.46 -5.90
CA GLU A 34 9.94 13.56 -6.87
C GLU A 34 10.63 14.80 -6.28
N SER A 35 10.44 15.06 -4.98
CA SER A 35 11.11 16.16 -4.25
C SER A 35 12.35 15.71 -3.47
N GLU A 36 12.58 14.41 -3.35
CA GLU A 36 13.68 13.82 -2.58
C GLU A 36 14.47 12.82 -3.45
N PRO A 37 15.44 13.27 -4.26
CA PRO A 37 16.08 12.46 -5.31
C PRO A 37 16.75 11.16 -4.83
N ASN A 38 17.15 11.08 -3.56
CA ASN A 38 17.80 9.91 -2.97
C ASN A 38 16.85 9.01 -2.17
N LEU A 39 15.55 9.35 -2.11
CA LEU A 39 14.58 8.66 -1.25
C LEU A 39 14.53 7.15 -1.53
N LEU A 40 14.45 6.77 -2.80
CA LEU A 40 14.34 5.35 -3.18
C LEU A 40 15.56 4.51 -2.77
N ASN A 41 16.73 5.14 -2.59
CA ASN A 41 17.95 4.49 -2.12
C ASN A 41 18.08 4.48 -0.59
N GLN A 42 17.21 5.18 0.14
CA GLN A 42 17.22 5.22 1.60
C GLN A 42 17.03 3.80 2.16
N ARG A 43 17.95 3.40 3.05
CA ARG A 43 17.94 2.09 3.70
C ARG A 43 17.02 2.10 4.92
N VAL A 44 16.20 1.06 5.03
CA VAL A 44 15.24 0.81 6.11
C VAL A 44 15.59 -0.51 6.78
N GLU A 45 15.76 -0.47 8.11
CA GLU A 45 16.06 -1.65 8.91
C GLU A 45 14.91 -2.65 8.90
N ILE A 46 15.24 -3.94 8.75
CA ILE A 46 14.30 -5.06 8.85
C ILE A 46 14.64 -5.87 10.10
N LYS A 47 13.78 -5.80 11.11
CA LYS A 47 13.91 -6.53 12.38
C LYS A 47 13.09 -7.80 12.34
N LYS A 48 13.48 -8.79 13.15
CA LYS A 48 12.68 -10.01 13.33
C LYS A 48 11.26 -9.70 13.85
N SER A 49 11.11 -8.65 14.65
CA SER A 49 9.82 -8.19 15.17
C SER A 49 8.92 -7.53 14.12
N ASP A 50 9.46 -7.19 12.94
CA ASP A 50 8.66 -6.62 11.86
C ASP A 50 7.91 -7.69 11.07
N LEU A 51 8.35 -8.95 11.13
CA LEU A 51 7.77 -10.05 10.36
C LEU A 51 6.30 -10.27 10.73
N VAL A 52 5.49 -10.52 9.71
CA VAL A 52 4.06 -10.77 9.84
C VAL A 52 3.71 -12.10 9.16
N ASN A 53 2.52 -12.25 8.60
CA ASN A 53 2.02 -13.52 8.08
C ASN A 53 2.59 -13.93 6.70
N TYR A 54 3.14 -13.00 5.91
CA TYR A 54 3.66 -13.30 4.57
C TYR A 54 4.74 -12.30 4.14
N ASN A 55 5.99 -12.76 4.05
CA ASN A 55 7.18 -11.90 3.85
C ASN A 55 8.32 -12.60 3.08
N PRO A 56 8.06 -13.07 1.85
CA PRO A 56 8.99 -13.92 1.09
C PRO A 56 10.30 -13.22 0.68
N ILE A 57 10.35 -11.88 0.75
CA ILE A 57 11.55 -11.09 0.43
C ILE A 57 12.16 -10.52 1.71
N ALA A 58 11.35 -9.90 2.56
CA ALA A 58 11.85 -9.22 3.75
C ALA A 58 12.49 -10.17 4.78
N GLU A 59 12.02 -11.42 4.90
CA GLU A 59 12.58 -12.39 5.85
C GLU A 59 14.07 -12.69 5.60
N LYS A 60 14.51 -12.58 4.35
CA LYS A 60 15.91 -12.81 3.93
C LYS A 60 16.84 -11.67 4.37
N HIS A 61 16.28 -10.55 4.81
CA HIS A 61 16.99 -9.32 5.14
C HIS A 61 16.89 -8.96 6.64
N VAL A 62 16.41 -9.87 7.49
CA VAL A 62 16.32 -9.68 8.94
C VAL A 62 17.71 -9.38 9.53
N ASN A 63 17.76 -8.41 10.46
CA ASN A 63 18.97 -7.81 11.03
C ASN A 63 19.85 -7.08 9.99
N GLY A 64 19.29 -6.80 8.82
CA GLY A 64 19.88 -5.99 7.77
C GLY A 64 18.95 -4.85 7.35
N THR A 65 19.08 -4.43 6.10
CA THR A 65 18.29 -3.33 5.55
C THR A 65 17.80 -3.64 4.14
N MET A 66 16.69 -3.04 3.76
CA MET A 66 16.25 -2.94 2.37
C MET A 66 16.09 -1.46 2.00
N SER A 67 16.30 -1.09 0.73
CA SER A 67 15.99 0.24 0.23
C SER A 67 14.47 0.42 0.02
N LEU A 68 13.99 1.66 -0.04
CA LEU A 68 12.58 1.91 -0.39
C LEU A 68 12.21 1.41 -1.79
N ALA A 69 13.15 1.39 -2.73
CA ALA A 69 12.97 0.74 -4.03
C ALA A 69 12.78 -0.78 -3.90
N GLU A 70 13.65 -1.45 -3.13
CA GLU A 70 13.55 -2.90 -2.87
C GLU A 70 12.25 -3.26 -2.15
N LEU A 71 11.83 -2.45 -1.17
CA LEU A 71 10.56 -2.62 -0.46
C LEU A 71 9.36 -2.40 -1.39
N SER A 72 9.41 -1.39 -2.26
CA SER A 72 8.34 -1.16 -3.25
C SER A 72 8.23 -2.33 -4.23
N ALA A 73 9.36 -2.86 -4.71
CA ALA A 73 9.38 -4.05 -5.56
C ALA A 73 8.84 -5.29 -4.84
N ALA A 74 9.27 -5.54 -3.59
CA ALA A 74 8.79 -6.65 -2.78
C ALA A 74 7.28 -6.58 -2.51
N ALA A 75 6.76 -5.40 -2.18
CA ALA A 75 5.35 -5.18 -1.96
C ALA A 75 4.52 -5.42 -3.24
N LEU A 76 4.95 -4.91 -4.39
CA LEU A 76 4.16 -4.96 -5.62
C LEU A 76 4.29 -6.29 -6.37
N GLN A 77 5.50 -6.85 -6.46
CA GLN A 77 5.79 -8.03 -7.29
C GLN A 77 5.61 -9.34 -6.53
N TYR A 78 5.77 -9.29 -5.20
CA TYR A 78 5.69 -10.48 -4.34
C TYR A 78 4.62 -10.36 -3.26
N SER A 79 3.88 -9.25 -3.19
CA SER A 79 2.87 -9.00 -2.16
C SER A 79 3.41 -9.10 -0.72
N ASP A 80 4.69 -8.79 -0.51
CA ASP A 80 5.34 -8.88 0.80
C ASP A 80 4.71 -7.90 1.80
N ASN A 81 4.20 -8.43 2.92
CA ASN A 81 3.44 -7.65 3.91
C ASN A 81 4.34 -6.83 4.85
N VAL A 82 5.57 -7.29 5.10
CA VAL A 82 6.56 -6.49 5.84
C VAL A 82 6.94 -5.29 5.00
N ALA A 83 7.17 -5.52 3.71
CA ALA A 83 7.47 -4.45 2.78
C ALA A 83 6.35 -3.39 2.74
N MET A 84 5.08 -3.81 2.63
CA MET A 84 3.94 -2.90 2.74
C MET A 84 3.94 -2.10 4.05
N ASN A 85 4.14 -2.75 5.20
CA ASN A 85 4.20 -2.07 6.49
C ASN A 85 5.33 -1.03 6.57
N LYS A 86 6.50 -1.31 5.97
CA LYS A 86 7.60 -0.34 5.89
C LYS A 86 7.26 0.86 5.00
N LEU A 87 6.59 0.65 3.87
CA LEU A 87 6.13 1.75 3.00
C LEU A 87 5.09 2.62 3.73
N ILE A 88 4.09 2.00 4.36
CA ILE A 88 3.08 2.69 5.18
C ILE A 88 3.75 3.53 6.27
N ALA A 89 4.69 2.94 7.01
CA ALA A 89 5.41 3.65 8.08
C ALA A 89 6.22 4.82 7.52
N HIS A 90 6.89 4.66 6.38
CA HIS A 90 7.70 5.71 5.77
C HIS A 90 6.88 6.94 5.35
N VAL A 91 5.64 6.74 4.87
CA VAL A 91 4.74 7.85 4.50
C VAL A 91 3.95 8.42 5.68
N GLY A 92 4.09 7.86 6.89
CA GLY A 92 3.46 8.38 8.11
C GLY A 92 2.19 7.64 8.56
N GLY A 93 1.94 6.44 8.06
CA GLY A 93 0.85 5.56 8.49
C GLY A 93 -0.31 5.45 7.49
N PRO A 94 -1.32 4.60 7.77
CA PRO A 94 -2.45 4.37 6.87
C PRO A 94 -3.22 5.64 6.48
N ALA A 95 -3.38 6.55 7.44
CA ALA A 95 -4.03 7.84 7.21
C ALA A 95 -3.30 8.69 6.14
N SER A 96 -1.97 8.65 6.09
CA SER A 96 -1.19 9.35 5.06
C SER A 96 -1.36 8.74 3.67
N VAL A 97 -1.50 7.41 3.57
CA VAL A 97 -1.82 6.75 2.29
C VAL A 97 -3.21 7.20 1.81
N THR A 98 -4.17 7.29 2.73
CA THR A 98 -5.51 7.84 2.43
C THR A 98 -5.45 9.31 2.02
N ALA A 99 -4.66 10.12 2.72
CA ALA A 99 -4.46 11.53 2.37
C ALA A 99 -3.83 11.70 0.99
N PHE A 100 -2.89 10.84 0.61
CA PHE A 100 -2.34 10.80 -0.74
C PHE A 100 -3.41 10.48 -1.80
N ALA A 101 -4.28 9.49 -1.56
CA ALA A 101 -5.40 9.20 -2.46
C ALA A 101 -6.31 10.43 -2.65
N ARG A 102 -6.60 11.19 -1.58
CA ARG A 102 -7.36 12.45 -1.65
C ARG A 102 -6.68 13.51 -2.51
N GLN A 103 -5.35 13.62 -2.47
CA GLN A 103 -4.62 14.55 -3.34
C GLN A 103 -4.75 14.21 -4.83
N LEU A 104 -5.04 12.95 -5.16
CA LEU A 104 -5.30 12.50 -6.54
C LEU A 104 -6.78 12.65 -6.95
N GLY A 105 -7.64 13.15 -6.05
CA GLY A 105 -9.08 13.28 -6.28
C GLY A 105 -9.90 12.02 -5.97
N ASP A 106 -9.29 10.99 -5.37
CA ASP A 106 -10.02 9.81 -4.90
C ASP A 106 -10.60 10.06 -3.51
N GLU A 107 -11.91 10.30 -3.45
CA GLU A 107 -12.68 10.49 -2.21
C GLU A 107 -13.16 9.19 -1.56
N THR A 108 -12.93 8.03 -2.19
CA THR A 108 -13.50 6.74 -1.81
C THR A 108 -12.50 5.84 -1.09
N PHE A 109 -11.25 5.76 -1.58
CA PHE A 109 -10.19 4.97 -0.99
C PHE A 109 -10.00 5.32 0.49
N ARG A 110 -9.86 4.32 1.34
CA ARG A 110 -9.43 4.49 2.73
C ARG A 110 -8.60 3.29 3.18
N LEU A 111 -7.45 3.57 3.76
CA LEU A 111 -6.60 2.61 4.43
C LEU A 111 -6.56 2.98 5.91
N ASP A 112 -6.96 2.04 6.75
CA ASP A 112 -7.22 2.27 8.17
C ASP A 112 -6.25 1.46 9.06
N ARG A 113 -5.73 0.34 8.55
CA ARG A 113 -4.87 -0.60 9.29
C ARG A 113 -3.60 -0.96 8.52
N THR A 114 -2.69 -1.61 9.22
CA THR A 114 -1.48 -2.22 8.67
C THR A 114 -1.70 -3.71 8.41
N GLU A 115 -0.76 -4.33 7.70
CA GLU A 115 -0.72 -5.78 7.54
C GLU A 115 -0.46 -6.45 8.90
N PRO A 116 -1.11 -7.61 9.19
CA PRO A 116 -2.01 -8.35 8.31
C PRO A 116 -3.50 -7.94 8.45
N THR A 117 -3.81 -7.08 9.43
CA THR A 117 -5.20 -6.85 9.86
C THR A 117 -6.06 -6.07 8.86
N LEU A 118 -5.45 -5.37 7.90
CA LEU A 118 -6.20 -4.74 6.80
C LEU A 118 -6.96 -5.76 5.92
N ASN A 119 -6.61 -7.05 6.01
CA ASN A 119 -7.23 -8.13 5.22
C ASN A 119 -8.39 -8.86 5.93
N THR A 120 -8.92 -8.35 7.06
CA THR A 120 -10.03 -9.07 7.74
C THR A 120 -11.28 -9.20 6.87
N ALA A 121 -11.47 -8.29 5.90
CA ALA A 121 -12.52 -8.35 4.87
C ALA A 121 -13.92 -8.69 5.42
N ILE A 122 -14.27 -8.12 6.57
CA ILE A 122 -15.55 -8.37 7.24
C ILE A 122 -16.65 -7.71 6.40
N PRO A 123 -17.71 -8.45 5.98
CA PRO A 123 -18.82 -7.85 5.25
C PRO A 123 -19.43 -6.65 6.00
N GLY A 124 -19.56 -5.52 5.33
CA GLY A 124 -20.10 -4.27 5.89
C GLY A 124 -19.12 -3.42 6.70
N ASP A 125 -17.90 -3.89 6.96
CA ASP A 125 -16.84 -3.07 7.57
C ASP A 125 -16.29 -2.07 6.54
N PRO A 126 -16.36 -0.75 6.80
CA PRO A 126 -15.87 0.24 5.85
C PRO A 126 -14.34 0.34 5.82
N ARG A 127 -13.62 -0.23 6.80
CA ARG A 127 -12.16 -0.08 6.89
C ARG A 127 -11.44 -0.78 5.75
N ASP A 128 -10.36 -0.17 5.26
CA ASP A 128 -9.47 -0.75 4.23
C ASP A 128 -10.21 -1.08 2.92
N THR A 129 -11.18 -0.23 2.55
CA THR A 129 -12.03 -0.42 1.38
C THR A 129 -11.88 0.68 0.34
N THR A 130 -12.21 0.34 -0.90
CA THR A 130 -12.48 1.28 -2.00
C THR A 130 -13.68 0.79 -2.82
N SER A 131 -14.01 1.46 -3.92
CA SER A 131 -15.00 0.99 -4.90
C SER A 131 -14.34 0.67 -6.25
N PRO A 132 -14.91 -0.22 -7.07
CA PRO A 132 -14.35 -0.54 -8.39
C PRO A 132 -14.27 0.65 -9.35
N ARG A 133 -15.07 1.71 -9.15
CA ARG A 133 -14.96 2.94 -9.95
C ARG A 133 -13.76 3.79 -9.55
N ALA A 134 -13.42 3.81 -8.27
CA ALA A 134 -12.38 4.69 -7.73
C ALA A 134 -10.96 4.13 -7.94
N MET A 135 -10.81 2.81 -7.98
CA MET A 135 -9.55 2.09 -8.18
C MET A 135 -9.36 1.67 -9.64
#